data_AF-A0A7Y5Q3W3-F1
#
_entry.id   AF-A0A7Y5Q3W3-F1
#
_cell.length_a   1.000
_cell.length_b   1.000
_cell.length_c   1.000
_cell.angle_alpha   90.00
_cell.angle_beta   90.00
_cell.angle_gamma   90.00
#
_symmetry.space_group_name_H-M   'P 1'
#
loop_
_entity.id
_entity.type
_entity.pdbx_description
1 polymer ?
#
loop_
_entity_poly.entity_id
_entity_poly.type
_entity_poly.pdbx_seq_one_letter_code
_entity_poly.pdbx_strand_id
1 'polypeptide(L)'
;MLEIDIFEQQGRFITDRVSEVDLNVHFTPDAHFRPRLEVDVSADFHTWAMEWQEGRIDWYLDGERLHTYHGPTPPERMFILLALFQYSGWIGEIDPQMPYPRDFEIDYVRVYQRDEC
;
A
#
# COMPACT_ATOMS: atom_id res chain seq x y z
N MET A 1 1.09 16.61 -1.40
CA MET A 1 1.43 16.18 -0.03
C MET A 1 2.68 15.33 -0.12
N LEU A 2 3.62 15.45 0.82
CA LEU A 2 4.82 14.59 0.80
C LEU A 2 4.48 13.27 1.48
N GLU A 3 4.20 12.24 0.67
CA GLU A 3 3.74 10.93 1.13
C GLU A 3 4.06 9.88 0.07
N ILE A 4 4.34 8.67 0.54
CA ILE A 4 4.41 7.47 -0.29
C ILE A 4 3.52 6.42 0.38
N ASP A 5 2.63 5.81 -0.41
CA ASP A 5 1.84 4.68 0.06
C ASP A 5 2.61 3.39 -0.23
N ILE A 6 2.94 2.63 0.81
CA ILE A 6 3.43 1.25 0.64
C ILE A 6 2.28 0.40 0.07
N PHE A 7 1.07 0.59 0.60
CA PHE A 7 -0.18 0.13 0.02
C PHE A 7 -1.36 0.88 0.66
N GLU A 8 -2.42 1.12 -0.11
CA GLU A 8 -3.76 1.42 0.42
C GLU A 8 -4.74 0.37 -0.09
N GLN A 9 -5.27 -0.47 0.82
CA GLN A 9 -6.26 -1.48 0.47
C GLN A 9 -7.67 -0.97 0.77
N GLN A 10 -8.45 -0.73 -0.27
CA GLN A 10 -9.87 -0.42 -0.11
C GLN A 10 -10.67 -1.72 0.00
N GLY A 11 -11.49 -1.86 1.04
CA GLY A 11 -12.28 -3.09 1.26
C GLY A 11 -13.23 -3.45 0.10
N ARG A 12 -13.72 -2.44 -0.65
CA ARG A 12 -14.60 -2.66 -1.82
C ARG A 12 -13.92 -3.35 -3.01
N PHE A 13 -12.59 -3.39 -3.01
CA PHE A 13 -11.81 -4.02 -4.07
C PHE A 13 -11.27 -5.38 -3.68
N ILE A 14 -11.73 -5.95 -2.56
CA ILE A 14 -11.38 -7.30 -2.13
C ILE A 14 -12.54 -8.24 -2.51
N THR A 15 -12.21 -9.34 -3.17
CA THR A 15 -13.09 -10.50 -3.37
C THR A 15 -12.39 -11.77 -2.86
N ASP A 16 -13.08 -12.90 -2.90
CA ASP A 16 -12.57 -14.23 -2.57
C ASP A 16 -11.39 -14.72 -3.46
N ARG A 17 -11.00 -13.97 -4.49
CA ARG A 17 -9.96 -14.37 -5.45
C ARG A 17 -9.06 -13.24 -5.88
N VAL A 18 -9.47 -12.00 -5.70
CA VAL A 18 -8.81 -10.85 -6.31
C VAL A 18 -8.86 -9.67 -5.37
N SER A 19 -7.79 -8.89 -5.37
CA SER A 19 -7.72 -7.59 -4.73
C SER A 19 -7.23 -6.52 -5.71
N GLU A 20 -7.69 -5.29 -5.57
CA GLU A 20 -7.02 -4.12 -6.17
C GLU A 20 -6.53 -3.20 -5.05
N VAL A 21 -5.27 -2.79 -5.15
CA VAL A 21 -4.55 -2.03 -4.13
C VAL A 21 -4.01 -0.74 -4.75
N ASP A 22 -4.07 0.38 -4.03
CA ASP A 22 -3.47 1.63 -4.50
C ASP A 22 -2.02 1.74 -4.01
N LEU A 23 -1.12 2.11 -4.92
CA LEU A 23 0.27 2.47 -4.66
C LEU A 23 0.47 3.89 -5.16
N ASN A 24 1.19 4.74 -4.42
CA ASN A 24 1.29 6.13 -4.84
C ASN A 24 2.52 6.88 -4.29
N VAL A 25 2.87 7.95 -5.00
CA VAL A 25 3.79 9.00 -4.58
C VAL A 25 3.06 10.35 -4.75
N HIS A 26 2.44 10.85 -3.67
CA HIS A 26 1.41 11.91 -3.70
C HIS A 26 1.86 13.31 -4.13
N PHE A 27 3.15 13.55 -4.29
CA PHE A 27 3.68 14.85 -4.76
C PHE A 27 4.02 14.84 -6.26
N THR A 28 3.67 13.77 -6.98
CA THR A 28 3.79 13.69 -8.44
C THR A 28 2.48 13.19 -9.06
N PRO A 29 2.07 13.71 -10.23
CA PRO A 29 0.77 13.38 -10.81
C PRO A 29 0.69 11.95 -11.39
N ASP A 30 1.82 11.38 -11.79
CA ASP A 30 1.88 10.16 -12.61
C ASP A 30 2.39 8.93 -11.84
N ALA A 31 2.39 8.99 -10.50
CA ALA A 31 2.89 7.90 -9.66
C ALA A 31 1.80 7.01 -9.06
N HIS A 32 0.52 7.35 -9.26
CA HIS A 32 -0.58 6.51 -8.80
C HIS A 32 -0.70 5.28 -9.70
N PHE A 33 -0.64 4.11 -9.10
CA PHE A 33 -0.77 2.84 -9.78
C PHE A 33 -1.66 1.90 -8.96
N ARG A 34 -2.63 1.26 -9.61
CA ARG A 34 -3.55 0.31 -8.97
C ARG A 34 -3.44 -1.07 -9.63
N PRO A 35 -2.52 -1.95 -9.19
CA PRO A 35 -2.46 -3.30 -9.72
C PRO A 35 -3.66 -4.14 -9.27
N ARG A 36 -4.09 -5.02 -10.17
CA ARG A 36 -4.97 -6.14 -9.84
C ARG A 36 -4.12 -7.32 -9.39
N LEU A 37 -4.45 -7.87 -8.24
CA LEU A 37 -3.78 -8.99 -7.60
C LEU A 37 -4.71 -10.20 -7.67
N GLU A 38 -4.22 -11.34 -8.12
CA GLU A 38 -5.00 -12.59 -8.18
C GLU A 38 -4.96 -13.34 -6.83
N VAL A 39 -5.22 -12.59 -5.75
CA VAL A 39 -5.30 -13.09 -4.36
C VAL A 39 -6.28 -12.26 -3.53
N ASP A 40 -6.94 -12.90 -2.57
CA ASP A 40 -7.67 -12.23 -1.48
C ASP A 40 -6.69 -11.83 -0.38
N VAL A 41 -6.33 -10.55 -0.30
CA VAL A 41 -5.34 -10.06 0.67
C VAL A 41 -5.89 -9.99 2.11
N SER A 42 -7.17 -10.32 2.32
CA SER A 42 -7.81 -10.36 3.64
C SER A 42 -7.91 -11.76 4.23
N ALA A 43 -7.64 -12.80 3.43
CA ALA A 43 -7.77 -14.19 3.85
C ALA A 43 -6.58 -14.69 4.68
N ASP A 44 -5.38 -14.17 4.43
CA ASP A 44 -4.13 -14.56 5.08
C ASP A 44 -3.16 -13.37 5.23
N PHE A 45 -2.08 -13.55 6.01
CA PHE A 45 -1.00 -12.56 6.09
C PHE A 45 -0.17 -12.54 4.81
N HIS A 46 0.07 -11.33 4.29
CA HIS A 46 0.92 -11.06 3.14
C HIS A 46 2.09 -10.14 3.51
N THR A 47 3.22 -10.32 2.83
CA THR A 47 4.38 -9.44 3.02
C THR A 47 4.36 -8.32 1.98
N TRP A 48 3.92 -7.14 2.41
CA TRP A 48 4.05 -5.91 1.64
C TRP A 48 5.43 -5.28 1.85
N ALA A 49 6.08 -4.88 0.77
CA ALA A 49 7.37 -4.19 0.86
C ALA A 49 7.49 -3.08 -0.16
N MET A 50 8.29 -2.08 0.20
CA MET A 50 8.70 -0.99 -0.66
C MET A 50 10.21 -0.84 -0.55
N GLU A 51 10.91 -0.90 -1.68
CA GLU A 51 12.30 -0.49 -1.76
C GLU A 51 12.35 0.94 -2.29
N TRP A 52 12.82 1.86 -1.44
CA TRP A 52 12.94 3.27 -1.78
C TRP A 52 14.42 3.66 -1.86
N GLN A 53 14.78 4.24 -2.99
CA GLN A 53 16.07 4.88 -3.24
C GLN A 53 15.84 6.20 -4.01
N GLU A 54 16.86 7.05 -4.06
CA GLU A 54 16.75 8.28 -4.85
C GLU A 54 16.41 7.96 -6.31
N GLY A 55 15.33 8.58 -6.81
CA GLY A 55 14.91 8.45 -8.20
C GLY A 55 14.11 7.19 -8.55
N ARG A 56 13.93 6.25 -7.62
CA ARG A 56 13.25 4.98 -7.88
C ARG A 56 12.58 4.39 -6.64
N ILE A 57 11.36 3.88 -6.84
CA ILE A 57 10.65 3.08 -5.84
C ILE A 57 10.16 1.80 -6.49
N ASP A 58 10.38 0.67 -5.84
CA ASP A 58 9.80 -0.63 -6.22
C ASP A 58 8.86 -1.11 -5.12
N TRP A 59 7.67 -1.58 -5.51
CA TRP A 59 6.71 -2.19 -4.59
C TRP A 59 6.62 -3.68 -4.82
N TYR A 60 6.37 -4.42 -3.74
CA TYR A 60 6.34 -5.87 -3.72
C TYR A 60 5.19 -6.40 -2.89
N LEU A 61 4.67 -7.55 -3.32
CA LEU A 61 3.77 -8.42 -2.57
C LEU A 61 4.38 -9.81 -2.54
N ASP A 62 4.59 -10.37 -1.35
CA ASP A 62 5.13 -11.71 -1.15
C ASP A 62 6.48 -11.97 -1.88
N GLY A 63 7.28 -10.91 -2.01
CA GLY A 63 8.57 -10.93 -2.68
C GLY A 63 8.50 -10.75 -4.21
N GLU A 64 7.31 -10.75 -4.80
CA GLU A 64 7.10 -10.45 -6.21
C GLU A 64 6.91 -8.95 -6.43
N ARG A 65 7.63 -8.39 -7.42
CA ARG A 65 7.56 -6.96 -7.70
C ARG A 65 6.26 -6.62 -8.45
N LEU A 66 5.46 -5.74 -7.87
CA LEU A 66 4.21 -5.24 -8.44
C LEU A 66 4.45 -4.09 -9.43
N HIS A 67 5.30 -3.14 -9.06
CA HIS A 67 5.50 -1.91 -9.82
C HIS A 67 6.87 -1.31 -9.57
N THR A 68 7.36 -0.56 -10.57
CA THR A 68 8.55 0.28 -10.44
C THR A 68 8.19 1.70 -10.88
N TYR A 69 8.36 2.65 -9.97
CA TYR A 69 8.31 4.07 -10.27
C TYR A 69 9.72 4.60 -10.52
N HIS A 70 9.85 5.44 -11.56
CA HIS A 70 11.06 6.21 -11.84
C HIS A 70 10.69 7.69 -11.86
N GLY A 71 11.33 8.48 -10.98
CA GLY A 71 11.05 9.91 -10.88
C GLY A 71 11.41 10.49 -9.53
N PRO A 72 11.02 11.75 -9.25
CA PRO A 72 11.27 12.41 -7.98
C PRO A 72 10.78 11.58 -6.78
N THR A 73 11.67 11.30 -5.84
CA THR A 73 11.36 10.67 -4.55
C THR A 73 11.50 11.68 -3.42
N PRO A 74 10.83 11.53 -2.27
CA PRO A 74 11.07 12.37 -1.11
C PRO A 74 12.57 12.45 -0.79
N PRO A 75 13.14 13.63 -0.52
CA PRO A 75 14.55 13.72 -0.08
C PRO A 75 14.68 13.76 1.44
N GLU A 76 13.57 13.80 2.17
CA GLU A 76 13.53 14.05 3.61
C GLU A 76 13.25 12.77 4.42
N ARG A 77 13.51 12.83 5.73
CA ARG A 77 13.15 11.73 6.64
C ARG A 77 11.63 11.62 6.71
N MET A 78 11.15 10.39 6.54
CA MET A 78 9.75 10.02 6.67
C MET A 78 9.55 9.23 7.97
N PHE A 79 8.29 9.08 8.38
CA PHE A 79 7.90 8.11 9.40
C PHE A 79 6.91 7.11 8.79
N ILE A 80 6.75 5.96 9.43
CA ILE A 80 5.79 4.93 8.99
C ILE A 80 4.45 5.20 9.68
N LEU A 81 3.38 5.21 8.89
CA LEU A 81 2.00 5.22 9.37
C LEU A 81 1.34 3.89 9.03
N LEU A 82 0.65 3.31 10.01
CA LEU A 82 -0.17 2.12 9.84
C LEU A 82 -1.53 2.45 10.45
N ALA A 83 -2.58 2.39 9.64
CA ALA A 83 -3.90 2.82 10.06
C ALA A 83 -5.00 2.08 9.31
N LEU A 84 -6.10 1.83 10.01
CA LEU A 84 -7.36 1.40 9.42
C LEU A 84 -8.33 2.57 9.51
N PHE A 85 -8.79 3.04 8.37
CA PHE A 85 -9.75 4.15 8.29
C PHE A 85 -11.09 3.66 7.76
N GLN A 86 -12.14 4.31 8.23
CA GLN A 86 -13.49 4.15 7.72
C GLN A 86 -14.16 5.50 7.63
N TYR A 87 -14.49 5.92 6.42
CA TYR A 87 -15.25 7.13 6.15
C TYR A 87 -15.92 7.01 4.78
N SER A 88 -16.95 7.83 4.51
CA SER A 88 -17.54 7.95 3.19
C SER A 88 -16.87 9.07 2.39
N GLY A 89 -16.79 8.91 1.07
CA GLY A 89 -16.16 9.90 0.19
C GLY A 89 -15.65 9.27 -1.09
N TRP A 90 -14.41 9.57 -1.47
CA TRP A 90 -13.81 9.05 -2.69
C TRP A 90 -13.66 7.50 -2.68
N ILE A 91 -13.58 6.89 -1.50
CA ILE A 91 -13.56 5.44 -1.29
C ILE A 91 -14.94 4.78 -1.41
N GLY A 92 -16.02 5.56 -1.58
CA GLY A 92 -17.39 5.07 -1.72
C GLY A 92 -18.26 5.26 -0.47
N GLU A 93 -19.43 4.63 -0.48
CA GLU A 93 -20.38 4.62 0.63
C GLU A 93 -20.14 3.43 1.56
N ILE A 94 -20.35 3.62 2.85
CA ILE A 94 -20.23 2.56 3.86
C ILE A 94 -21.51 1.72 3.83
N ASP A 95 -21.37 0.40 3.66
CA ASP A 95 -22.49 -0.51 3.80
C ASP A 95 -22.96 -0.54 5.27
N PRO A 96 -24.21 -0.13 5.58
CA PRO A 96 -24.73 -0.14 6.94
C PRO A 96 -24.92 -1.55 7.51
N GLN A 97 -24.87 -2.60 6.68
CA GLN A 97 -24.92 -4.00 7.08
C GLN A 97 -23.53 -4.65 7.14
N MET A 98 -22.45 -3.87 6.94
CA MET A 98 -21.09 -4.39 7.03
C MET A 98 -20.86 -5.05 8.40
N PRO A 99 -20.32 -6.28 8.43
CA PRO A 99 -20.02 -6.95 9.69
C PRO A 99 -18.85 -6.27 10.41
N TYR A 100 -18.98 -6.15 11.73
CA TYR A 100 -17.95 -5.64 12.66
C TYR A 100 -17.62 -6.67 13.75
N PRO A 101 -16.41 -6.65 14.32
CA PRO A 101 -15.31 -5.70 14.06
C PRO A 101 -14.63 -5.88 12.69
N ARG A 102 -13.87 -4.85 12.29
CA ARG A 102 -12.95 -4.91 11.16
C ARG A 102 -11.55 -4.77 11.73
N ASP A 103 -10.69 -5.72 11.41
CA ASP A 103 -9.35 -5.79 11.95
C ASP A 103 -8.32 -5.51 10.86
N PHE A 104 -7.26 -4.81 11.23
CA PHE A 104 -6.05 -4.65 10.43
C PHE A 104 -4.89 -5.17 11.26
N GLU A 105 -4.57 -6.44 11.06
CA GLU A 105 -3.59 -7.17 11.83
C GLU A 105 -2.20 -7.06 11.21
N ILE A 106 -1.19 -6.84 12.06
CA ILE A 106 0.19 -6.65 11.63
C ILE A 106 1.07 -7.57 12.48
N ASP A 107 1.66 -8.58 11.84
CA ASP A 107 2.61 -9.49 12.50
C ASP A 107 3.95 -8.78 12.78
N TYR A 108 4.50 -8.06 11.79
CA TYR A 108 5.74 -7.32 11.96
C TYR A 108 5.88 -6.13 11.02
N VAL A 109 6.79 -5.23 11.40
CA VAL A 109 7.34 -4.19 10.54
C VAL A 109 8.86 -4.31 10.61
N ARG A 110 9.51 -4.35 9.45
CA ARG A 110 10.98 -4.38 9.35
C ARG A 110 11.42 -3.26 8.44
N VAL A 111 12.44 -2.52 8.88
CA VAL A 111 13.07 -1.44 8.12
C VAL A 111 14.53 -1.82 7.94
N TYR A 112 15.00 -1.73 6.69
CA TYR A 112 16.36 -2.03 6.32
C TYR A 112 17.00 -0.80 5.71
N GLN A 113 18.31 -0.69 5.88
CA GLN A 113 19.14 0.29 5.19
C GLN A 113 20.16 -0.51 4.38
N ARG A 114 20.44 -0.09 3.14
CA ARG A 114 21.55 -0.66 2.38
C ARG A 114 22.86 -0.33 3.10
N ASP A 115 23.78 -1.29 3.12
CA ASP A 115 25.12 -1.05 3.64
C ASP A 115 25.75 0.15 2.91
N GLU A 116 26.36 1.06 3.67
CA GLU A 116 27.16 2.13 3.09
C GLU A 116 28.41 1.51 2.48
N CYS A 117 28.60 1.66 1.16
CA CYS A 117 29.85 1.30 0.47
C CYS A 117 30.99 2.27 0.82
#